data_AF-A0AAV0YQ20-F1
#
_entry.id   AF-A0AAV0YQ20-F1
#
_cell.length_a   1.000
_cell.length_b   1.000
_cell.length_c   1.000
_cell.angle_alpha   90.00
_cell.angle_beta   90.00
_cell.angle_gamma   90.00
#
_symmetry.space_group_name_H-M   'P 1'
#
loop_
_entity.id
_entity.type
_entity.pdbx_description
1 polymer ?
#
loop_
_entity_poly.entity_id
_entity_poly.type
_entity_poly.pdbx_seq_one_letter_code
_entity_poly.pdbx_strand_id
1 'polypeptide(L)'
;MAEQKSQETQSITLKSSDGVLFDVETNIVKEMKTIQSFMDESEDITTIPLANVLSQHLATIIEYCKKHVSEDETKDAKDKFDVEFTKELSGEDMKLLFLAANYLNIRSLLDLLAGALADHIKNKSVEFVREFFNVENDYEPEEEAKLREENQWAFGNIDEK
;
A
#
# COMPACT_ATOMS: atom_id res chain seq x y z
N MET A 1 0.14 -42.97 23.93
CA MET A 1 0.83 -42.43 22.74
C MET A 1 0.09 -41.17 22.38
N ALA A 2 0.70 -40.01 22.58
CA ALA A 2 0.08 -38.73 22.26
C ALA A 2 0.32 -38.47 20.76
N GLU A 3 -0.75 -38.47 19.98
CA GLU A 3 -0.73 -37.93 18.62
C GLU A 3 -0.45 -36.44 18.71
N GLN A 4 0.75 -36.06 18.26
CA GLN A 4 1.06 -34.68 17.90
C GLN A 4 0.14 -34.29 16.75
N LYS A 5 -0.87 -33.45 17.04
CA LYS A 5 -1.56 -32.66 16.02
C LYS A 5 -0.52 -31.72 15.42
N SER A 6 0.00 -32.06 14.25
CA SER A 6 0.66 -31.10 13.38
C SER A 6 -0.29 -29.93 13.19
N GLN A 7 0.10 -28.72 13.60
CA GLN A 7 -0.59 -27.52 13.16
C GLN A 7 -0.43 -27.47 11.64
N GLU A 8 -1.48 -27.82 10.90
CA GLU A 8 -1.56 -27.50 9.48
C GLU A 8 -1.47 -25.98 9.38
N THR A 9 -0.36 -25.48 8.85
CA THR A 9 -0.24 -24.09 8.40
C THR A 9 -1.21 -23.91 7.24
N GLN A 10 -2.47 -23.58 7.57
CA GLN A 10 -3.46 -23.22 6.58
C GLN A 10 -2.89 -22.07 5.75
N SER A 11 -2.91 -22.25 4.44
CA SER A 11 -2.42 -21.30 3.45
C SER A 11 -3.48 -21.13 2.37
N ILE A 12 -3.50 -19.97 1.74
CA ILE A 12 -4.46 -19.59 0.71
C ILE A 12 -3.70 -19.10 -0.50
N THR A 13 -4.16 -19.50 -1.67
CA THR A 13 -3.58 -19.06 -2.92
C THR A 13 -4.21 -17.73 -3.35
N LEU A 14 -3.42 -16.68 -3.46
CA LEU A 14 -3.82 -15.41 -4.05
C LEU A 14 -3.39 -15.38 -5.51
N LYS A 15 -4.31 -15.05 -6.43
CA LYS A 15 -3.99 -14.90 -7.86
C LYS A 15 -3.94 -13.43 -8.22
N SER A 16 -2.77 -12.92 -8.60
CA SER A 16 -2.61 -11.53 -9.05
C SER A 16 -3.33 -11.26 -10.38
N SER A 17 -3.46 -10.00 -10.75
CA SER A 17 -4.14 -9.55 -11.97
C SER A 17 -3.45 -10.02 -13.25
N ASP A 18 -2.13 -10.18 -13.21
CA ASP A 18 -1.28 -10.76 -14.27
C ASP A 18 -1.21 -12.30 -14.22
N GLY A 19 -1.98 -12.92 -13.32
CA GLY A 19 -2.22 -14.37 -13.29
C GLY A 19 -1.20 -15.19 -12.51
N VAL A 20 -0.29 -14.54 -11.79
CA VAL A 20 0.69 -15.21 -10.90
C VAL A 20 -0.01 -15.67 -9.63
N LEU A 21 0.35 -16.86 -9.15
CA LEU A 21 -0.20 -17.45 -7.94
C LEU A 21 0.78 -17.30 -6.77
N PHE A 22 0.27 -16.93 -5.61
CA PHE A 22 1.01 -16.75 -4.37
C PHE A 22 0.36 -17.58 -3.26
N ASP A 23 1.09 -18.54 -2.70
CA ASP A 23 0.63 -19.27 -1.52
C ASP A 23 1.02 -18.48 -0.27
N VAL A 24 0.02 -18.02 0.46
CA VAL A 24 0.20 -17.11 1.60
C VAL A 24 -0.37 -17.77 2.86
N GLU A 25 0.40 -17.76 3.94
CA GLU A 25 -0.03 -18.29 5.23
C GLU A 25 -1.20 -17.48 5.82
N THR A 26 -2.14 -18.17 6.48
CA THR A 26 -3.36 -17.54 7.03
C THR A 26 -3.05 -16.42 8.03
N ASN A 27 -1.94 -16.46 8.78
CA ASN A 27 -1.52 -15.39 9.68
C ASN A 27 -1.23 -14.06 8.94
N ILE A 28 -0.62 -14.12 7.75
CA ILE A 28 -0.35 -12.97 6.89
C ILE A 28 -1.65 -12.48 6.26
N VAL A 29 -2.48 -13.42 5.79
CA VAL A 29 -3.79 -13.11 5.19
C VAL A 29 -4.70 -12.37 6.19
N LYS A 30 -4.54 -12.61 7.49
CA LYS A 30 -5.32 -11.91 8.52
C LYS A 30 -5.09 -10.40 8.55
N GLU A 31 -3.95 -9.91 8.07
CA GLU A 31 -3.72 -8.47 7.91
C GLU A 31 -4.49 -7.87 6.73
N MET A 32 -4.94 -8.71 5.79
CA MET A 32 -5.67 -8.32 4.58
C MET A 32 -7.17 -8.48 4.80
N LYS A 33 -7.83 -7.44 5.31
CA LYS A 33 -9.25 -7.52 5.72
C LYS A 33 -10.20 -7.90 4.59
N THR A 34 -9.94 -7.43 3.37
CA THR A 34 -10.76 -7.78 2.20
C THR A 34 -10.76 -9.29 1.95
N ILE A 35 -9.59 -9.93 2.13
CA ILE A 35 -9.47 -11.38 1.98
C ILE A 35 -10.11 -12.10 3.16
N GLN A 36 -9.92 -11.64 4.39
CA GLN A 36 -10.60 -12.21 5.56
C GLN A 36 -12.11 -12.25 5.37
N SER A 37 -12.72 -11.13 4.98
CA SER A 37 -14.18 -11.08 4.77
C SER A 37 -14.64 -12.07 3.70
N PHE A 38 -13.83 -12.29 2.66
CA PHE A 38 -14.13 -13.26 1.63
C PHE A 38 -14.04 -14.72 2.11
N MET A 39 -13.10 -15.02 3.01
CA MET A 39 -12.98 -16.34 3.64
C MET A 39 -14.12 -16.61 4.61
N ASP A 40 -14.54 -15.61 5.39
CA ASP A 40 -15.61 -15.76 6.39
C ASP A 40 -16.96 -16.06 5.72
N GLU A 41 -17.16 -15.63 4.48
CA GLU A 41 -18.37 -15.87 3.70
C GLU A 41 -18.38 -17.23 2.98
N SER A 42 -17.27 -17.96 2.92
CA SER A 42 -17.19 -19.19 2.12
C SER A 42 -16.13 -20.19 2.62
N GLU A 43 -16.62 -21.38 3.02
CA GLU A 43 -15.82 -22.42 3.66
C GLU A 43 -14.88 -23.20 2.70
N ASP A 44 -15.15 -23.17 1.39
CA ASP A 44 -14.42 -23.97 0.37
C ASP A 44 -13.42 -23.16 -0.49
N ILE A 45 -13.08 -21.94 -0.09
CA ILE A 45 -12.24 -21.06 -0.91
C ILE A 45 -10.76 -21.36 -0.69
N THR A 46 -10.14 -21.90 -1.72
CA THR A 46 -8.70 -22.18 -1.77
C THR A 46 -7.92 -21.16 -2.58
N THR A 47 -8.58 -20.45 -3.50
CA THR A 47 -7.93 -19.46 -4.38
C THR A 47 -8.75 -18.20 -4.53
N ILE A 48 -8.11 -17.04 -4.33
CA ILE A 48 -8.75 -15.72 -4.38
C ILE A 48 -8.13 -14.89 -5.51
N PRO A 49 -8.90 -14.54 -6.56
CA PRO A 49 -8.42 -13.69 -7.62
C PRO A 49 -8.44 -12.20 -7.23
N LEU A 50 -7.29 -11.55 -7.33
CA LEU A 50 -7.06 -10.13 -7.06
C LEU A 50 -6.86 -9.38 -8.38
N ALA A 51 -7.97 -9.04 -9.04
CA ALA A 51 -7.96 -8.42 -10.37
C ALA A 51 -7.30 -7.03 -10.42
N ASN A 52 -7.14 -6.35 -9.28
CA ASN A 52 -6.60 -4.99 -9.18
C ASN A 52 -5.18 -4.93 -8.62
N VAL A 53 -4.51 -6.07 -8.42
CA VAL A 53 -3.17 -6.11 -7.81
C VAL A 53 -2.21 -6.89 -8.71
N LEU A 54 -1.19 -6.21 -9.24
CA LEU A 54 -0.12 -6.84 -10.01
C LEU A 54 0.77 -7.70 -9.09
N SER A 55 1.36 -8.77 -9.64
CA SER A 55 2.23 -9.70 -8.92
C SER A 55 3.36 -9.01 -8.16
N GLN A 56 4.02 -8.02 -8.76
CA GLN A 56 5.11 -7.27 -8.14
C GLN A 56 4.67 -6.59 -6.82
N HIS A 57 3.54 -5.88 -6.84
CA HIS A 57 3.02 -5.19 -5.65
C HIS A 57 2.49 -6.19 -4.63
N LEU A 58 1.86 -7.27 -5.09
CA LEU A 58 1.38 -8.33 -4.20
C LEU A 58 2.54 -8.99 -3.45
N ALA A 59 3.66 -9.27 -4.12
CA ALA A 59 4.87 -9.80 -3.50
C ALA A 59 5.40 -8.86 -2.42
N THR A 60 5.53 -7.58 -2.72
CA THR A 60 5.98 -6.54 -1.78
C THR A 60 5.04 -6.41 -0.57
N ILE A 61 3.72 -6.47 -0.80
CA ILE A 61 2.71 -6.46 0.28
C ILE A 61 2.83 -7.68 1.18
N ILE A 62 3.00 -8.87 0.60
CA ILE A 62 3.17 -10.11 1.37
C ILE A 62 4.44 -10.05 2.22
N GLU A 63 5.54 -9.53 1.67
CA GLU A 63 6.80 -9.33 2.42
C GLU A 63 6.62 -8.36 3.59
N TYR A 64 5.96 -7.22 3.34
CA TYR A 64 5.63 -6.25 4.38
C TYR A 64 4.81 -6.88 5.51
N CYS A 65 3.72 -7.58 5.16
CA CYS A 65 2.85 -8.24 6.13
C CYS A 65 3.59 -9.34 6.90
N LYS A 66 4.45 -10.13 6.24
CA LYS A 66 5.27 -11.15 6.90
C LYS A 66 6.19 -10.56 7.96
N LYS A 67 6.83 -9.42 7.67
CA LYS A 67 7.67 -8.71 8.64
C LYS A 67 6.86 -8.17 9.83
N HIS A 68 5.65 -7.69 9.58
CA HIS A 68 4.80 -7.06 10.61
C HIS A 68 4.04 -8.06 11.49
N VAL A 69 3.72 -9.25 10.96
CA VAL A 69 3.08 -10.34 11.71
C VAL A 69 4.09 -11.11 12.57
N SER A 70 5.39 -11.06 12.24
CA SER A 70 6.43 -11.70 13.05
C SER A 70 6.45 -11.15 14.49
N GLU A 71 6.23 -12.03 15.46
CA GLU A 71 6.26 -11.71 16.90
C GLU A 71 7.69 -11.56 17.43
N ASP A 72 8.68 -12.16 16.75
CA ASP A 72 10.10 -12.10 17.12
C ASP A 72 10.72 -10.72 16.85
N GLU A 73 10.07 -9.91 16.02
CA GLU A 73 10.55 -8.59 15.62
C GLU A 73 10.10 -7.52 16.61
N THR A 74 11.07 -6.76 17.14
CA THR A 74 10.76 -5.64 18.04
C THR A 74 10.11 -4.49 17.27
N LYS A 75 9.38 -3.63 17.99
CA LYS A 75 8.77 -2.43 17.40
C LYS A 75 9.81 -1.55 16.67
N ASP A 76 10.96 -1.31 17.30
CA ASP A 76 12.07 -0.57 16.69
C ASP A 76 12.59 -1.20 15.38
N ALA A 77 12.60 -2.53 15.27
CA ALA A 77 13.02 -3.20 14.04
C ALA A 77 11.99 -3.02 12.91
N LYS A 78 10.69 -3.07 13.24
CA LYS A 78 9.60 -2.79 12.30
C LYS A 78 9.62 -1.34 11.83
N ASP A 79 9.75 -0.39 12.77
CA ASP A 79 9.82 1.04 12.45
C ASP A 79 11.03 1.37 11.55
N LYS A 80 12.18 0.72 11.74
CA LYS A 80 13.34 0.89 10.85
C LYS A 80 13.11 0.29 9.47
N PHE A 81 12.52 -0.91 9.43
CA PHE A 81 12.14 -1.55 8.17
C PHE A 81 11.18 -0.66 7.38
N ASP A 82 10.19 -0.05 8.03
CA ASP A 82 9.23 0.86 7.38
C ASP A 82 9.90 2.07 6.71
N VAL A 83 10.91 2.64 7.38
CA VAL A 83 11.70 3.74 6.85
C VAL A 83 12.57 3.32 5.67
N GLU A 84 13.14 2.11 5.68
CA GLU A 84 13.92 1.60 4.56
C GLU A 84 13.03 1.21 3.38
N PHE A 85 11.95 0.48 3.66
CA PHE A 85 10.93 0.07 2.73
C PHE A 85 10.37 1.26 1.93
N THR A 86 9.98 2.34 2.60
CA THR A 86 9.45 3.54 1.92
C THR A 86 10.50 4.31 1.12
N LYS A 87 11.80 4.20 1.44
CA LYS A 87 12.88 4.86 0.69
C LYS A 87 13.25 4.12 -0.60
N GLU A 88 13.08 2.81 -0.63
CA GLU A 88 13.38 1.99 -1.81
C GLU A 88 12.29 2.08 -2.88
N LEU A 89 11.08 2.49 -2.51
CA LEU A 89 9.96 2.63 -3.44
C LEU A 89 10.11 3.89 -4.31
N SER A 90 9.86 3.73 -5.62
CA SER A 90 9.68 4.87 -6.51
C SER A 90 8.33 5.55 -6.24
N GLY A 91 8.17 6.80 -6.66
CA GLY A 91 6.89 7.51 -6.51
C GLY A 91 5.73 6.85 -7.26
N GLU A 92 6.00 6.14 -8.36
CA GLU A 92 4.98 5.35 -9.08
C GLU A 92 4.62 4.09 -8.31
N ASP A 93 5.63 3.35 -7.81
CA ASP A 93 5.41 2.15 -7.02
C ASP A 93 4.63 2.48 -5.74
N MET A 94 4.97 3.56 -5.04
CA MET A 94 4.24 4.02 -3.85
C MET A 94 2.75 4.23 -4.14
N LYS A 95 2.38 4.83 -5.28
CA LYS A 95 0.96 5.01 -5.65
C LYS A 95 0.27 3.68 -5.89
N LEU A 96 0.90 2.80 -6.67
CA LEU A 96 0.30 1.51 -7.03
C LEU A 96 0.18 0.61 -5.80
N LEU A 97 1.19 0.60 -4.93
CA LEU A 97 1.14 -0.04 -3.61
C LEU A 97 0.08 0.58 -2.71
N PHE A 98 -0.09 1.90 -2.71
CA PHE A 98 -1.13 2.57 -1.91
C PHE A 98 -2.53 2.14 -2.35
N LEU A 99 -2.79 2.09 -3.66
CA LEU A 99 -4.05 1.61 -4.22
C LEU A 99 -4.29 0.12 -3.90
N ALA A 100 -3.25 -0.71 -3.98
CA ALA A 100 -3.34 -2.12 -3.64
C ALA A 100 -3.57 -2.34 -2.13
N ALA A 101 -2.90 -1.59 -1.27
CA ALA A 101 -3.10 -1.61 0.18
C ALA A 101 -4.52 -1.15 0.56
N ASN A 102 -5.07 -0.17 -0.16
CA ASN A 102 -6.46 0.26 -0.03
C ASN A 102 -7.43 -0.86 -0.42
N TYR A 103 -7.19 -1.49 -1.57
CA TYR A 103 -8.02 -2.59 -2.06
C TYR A 103 -8.03 -3.80 -1.12
N LEU A 104 -6.87 -4.17 -0.57
CA LEU A 104 -6.72 -5.27 0.39
C LEU A 104 -7.08 -4.88 1.83
N ASN A 105 -7.31 -3.58 2.07
CA ASN A 105 -7.67 -2.98 3.35
C ASN A 105 -6.64 -3.32 4.46
N ILE A 106 -5.37 -3.04 4.17
CA ILE A 106 -4.23 -3.22 5.08
C ILE A 106 -3.91 -1.85 5.70
N ARG A 107 -4.44 -1.60 6.91
CA ARG A 107 -4.42 -0.25 7.50
C ARG A 107 -3.01 0.25 7.85
N SER A 108 -2.14 -0.62 8.37
CA SER A 108 -0.75 -0.28 8.70
C SER A 108 0.03 0.20 7.47
N LEU A 109 -0.06 -0.57 6.38
CA LEU A 109 0.60 -0.23 5.12
C LEU A 109 0.00 1.03 4.48
N LEU A 110 -1.32 1.22 4.56
CA LEU A 110 -1.98 2.44 4.09
C LEU A 110 -1.47 3.69 4.81
N ASP A 111 -1.41 3.65 6.15
CA ASP A 111 -0.97 4.79 6.95
C ASP A 111 0.52 5.11 6.67
N LEU A 112 1.37 4.07 6.53
CA LEU A 112 2.78 4.21 6.16
C LEU A 112 2.96 4.87 4.78
N LEU A 113 2.27 4.34 3.76
CA LEU A 113 2.36 4.85 2.39
C LEU A 113 1.73 6.24 2.26
N ALA A 114 0.67 6.55 3.01
CA ALA A 114 0.10 7.88 3.06
C ALA A 114 1.12 8.91 3.59
N GLY A 115 1.85 8.55 4.65
CA GLY A 115 2.95 9.38 5.17
C GLY A 115 4.05 9.58 4.13
N ALA A 116 4.51 8.50 3.50
CA ALA A 116 5.55 8.57 2.46
C ALA A 116 5.12 9.41 1.24
N LEU A 117 3.88 9.25 0.78
CA LEU A 117 3.32 10.06 -0.30
C LEU A 117 3.17 11.54 0.11
N ALA A 118 2.74 11.82 1.34
CA ALA A 118 2.66 13.18 1.87
C ALA A 118 4.04 13.86 1.91
N ASP A 119 5.08 13.13 2.33
CA ASP A 119 6.46 13.61 2.30
C ASP A 119 6.99 13.76 0.87
N HIS A 120 6.57 12.90 -0.07
CA HIS A 120 6.97 12.98 -1.47
C HIS A 120 6.41 14.23 -2.18
N ILE A 121 5.17 14.61 -1.87
CA ILE A 121 4.52 15.82 -2.42
C ILE A 121 4.80 17.08 -1.60
N LYS A 122 5.45 16.95 -0.45
CA LYS A 122 5.80 18.07 0.41
C LYS A 122 6.71 19.05 -0.34
N ASN A 123 6.35 20.33 -0.27
CA ASN A 123 7.06 21.41 -0.96
C ASN A 123 7.17 21.22 -2.49
N LYS A 124 6.28 20.44 -3.10
CA LYS A 124 6.17 20.33 -4.56
C LYS A 124 5.15 21.31 -5.11
N SER A 125 5.35 21.74 -6.35
CA SER A 125 4.37 22.57 -7.06
C SER A 125 3.04 21.85 -7.26
N VAL A 126 1.97 22.66 -7.37
CA VAL A 126 0.62 22.15 -7.65
C VAL A 126 0.60 21.42 -8.99
N GLU A 127 1.39 21.90 -9.96
CA GLU A 127 1.62 21.28 -11.26
C GLU A 127 2.24 19.88 -11.11
N PHE A 128 3.31 19.73 -10.32
CA PHE A 128 3.91 18.42 -10.06
C PHE A 128 2.91 17.47 -9.39
N VAL A 129 2.16 17.93 -8.39
CA VAL A 129 1.17 17.10 -7.68
C VAL A 129 0.04 16.65 -8.62
N ARG A 130 -0.43 17.55 -9.48
CA ARG A 130 -1.43 17.24 -10.52
C ARG A 130 -0.92 16.20 -11.50
N GLU A 131 0.29 16.39 -12.04
CA GLU A 131 0.91 15.42 -12.95
C GLU A 131 1.11 14.07 -12.27
N PHE A 132 1.65 14.08 -11.04
CA PHE A 132 1.90 12.88 -10.25
C PHE A 132 0.61 12.08 -10.05
N PHE A 133 -0.48 12.69 -9.58
CA PHE A 133 -1.75 11.97 -9.42
C PHE A 133 -2.58 11.84 -10.69
N ASN A 134 -2.08 12.31 -11.84
CA ASN A 134 -2.78 12.34 -13.12
C ASN A 134 -4.15 13.03 -13.00
N VAL A 135 -4.17 14.21 -12.37
CA VAL A 135 -5.35 15.06 -12.15
C VAL A 135 -5.31 16.23 -13.14
N GLU A 136 -6.38 16.38 -13.92
CA GLU A 136 -6.55 17.52 -14.82
C GLU A 136 -6.92 18.79 -14.04
N ASN A 137 -6.39 19.94 -14.49
CA ASN A 137 -6.77 21.23 -13.91
C ASN A 137 -8.13 21.65 -14.45
N ASP A 138 -9.12 21.72 -13.55
CA ASP A 138 -10.50 22.06 -13.85
C ASP A 138 -10.86 23.53 -13.55
N TYR A 139 -9.88 24.34 -13.11
CA TYR A 139 -10.07 25.77 -12.89
C TYR A 139 -10.00 26.57 -14.19
N GLU A 140 -10.87 27.57 -14.31
CA GLU A 140 -10.71 28.59 -15.35
C GLU A 140 -9.45 29.45 -15.07
N PRO A 141 -8.76 29.97 -16.10
CA PRO A 141 -7.52 30.73 -15.91
C PRO A 141 -7.64 31.93 -14.96
N GLU A 142 -8.80 32.60 -14.95
CA GLU A 142 -9.05 33.72 -14.04
C GLU A 142 -9.25 33.27 -12.58
N GLU A 143 -9.88 32.12 -12.37
CA GLU A 143 -10.09 31.54 -11.04
C GLU A 143 -8.76 31.04 -10.46
N GLU A 144 -7.96 30.36 -11.26
CA GLU A 144 -6.63 29.92 -10.85
C GLU A 144 -5.71 31.11 -10.52
N ALA A 145 -5.75 32.18 -11.31
CA ALA A 145 -4.97 33.39 -11.05
C ALA A 145 -5.34 34.03 -9.70
N LYS A 146 -6.64 34.14 -9.38
CA LYS A 146 -7.12 34.64 -8.08
C LYS A 146 -6.66 33.75 -6.94
N LEU A 147 -6.80 32.43 -7.07
CA LEU A 147 -6.34 31.48 -6.06
C LEU A 147 -4.82 31.55 -5.83
N ARG A 148 -4.03 31.75 -6.90
CA ARG A 148 -2.58 31.95 -6.80
C ARG A 148 -2.22 33.27 -6.13
N GLU A 149 -2.97 34.34 -6.39
CA GLU A 149 -2.78 35.64 -5.73
C GLU A 149 -3.12 35.58 -4.23
N GLU A 150 -4.24 34.95 -3.87
CA GLU A 150 -4.66 34.77 -2.47
C GLU A 150 -3.71 33.86 -1.69
N ASN A 151 -3.15 32.84 -2.35
CA ASN A 151 -2.28 31.84 -1.74
C ASN A 151 -0.80 32.01 -2.08
N GLN A 152 -0.34 33.23 -2.37
CA GLN A 152 1.07 33.52 -2.70
C GLN A 152 2.07 32.91 -1.70
N TRP A 153 1.68 32.83 -0.43
CA TRP A 153 2.49 32.24 0.65
C TRP A 153 2.84 30.76 0.42
N ALA A 154 2.02 30.01 -0.32
CA ALA A 154 2.20 28.58 -0.56
C ALA A 154 3.12 28.26 -1.73
N PHE A 155 3.48 29.25 -2.55
CA PHE A 155 4.31 29.07 -3.75
C PHE A 155 5.78 29.47 -3.55
N GLY A 156 6.17 29.91 -2.35
CA GLY A 156 7.56 30.22 -2.02
C GLY A 156 8.35 28.97 -1.65
N ASN A 157 9.58 28.84 -2.13
CA ASN A 157 10.52 27.73 -1.82
C ASN A 157 9.96 26.33 -2.14
N ILE A 158 9.17 26.21 -3.21
CA ILE A 158 8.71 24.93 -3.76
C ILE A 158 9.69 24.41 -4.82
N ASP A 159 9.72 23.11 -5.02
CA ASP A 159 10.59 22.42 -5.99
C ASP A 159 12.11 22.63 -5.79
N GLU A 160 12.53 23.15 -4.64
CA GLU A 160 13.95 23.17 -4.24
C GLU A 160 14.46 21.74 -4.03
N LYS A 161 15.64 21.45 -4.61
CA LYS A 161 16.26 20.11 -4.64
C LYS A 161 16.84 19.68 -3.30
#